data_AF-A0A1A8HEB1-F1
#
_entry.id   AF-A0A1A8HEB1-F1
#
_cell.length_a   1.000
_cell.length_b   1.000
_cell.length_c   1.000
_cell.angle_alpha   90.00
_cell.angle_beta   90.00
_cell.angle_gamma   90.00
#
_symmetry.space_group_name_H-M   'P 1'
#
loop_
_entity.id
_entity.type
_entity.pdbx_description
1 polymer ?
#
loop_
_entity_poly.entity_id
_entity_poly.type
_entity_poly.pdbx_seq_one_letter_code
_entity_poly.pdbx_strand_id
1 'polypeptide(L)'
;MEERFRIDRKKLETMLYAPKQEEEEDETGEEFFQRVMRETNTQVKWPSKLKIGAKSKKDPHVKVEGRRENVMEAKKKILEVLETKVNKVTLKMDVAYTEHSHVIGKGGGNIKKVMEVTSCHIHFP
;
A
#
# COMPACT_ATOMS: atom_id res chain seq x y z
N MET A 1 23.57 0.62 3.47
CA MET A 1 22.35 1.45 3.47
C MET A 1 21.17 0.55 3.75
N GLU A 2 20.20 1.07 4.47
CA GLU A 2 18.99 0.34 4.83
C GLU A 2 17.78 1.20 4.48
N GLU A 3 16.75 0.59 3.93
CA GLU A 3 15.49 1.24 3.65
C GLU A 3 14.31 0.37 4.04
N ARG A 4 13.28 0.99 4.63
CA ARG A 4 12.05 0.32 5.06
C ARG A 4 10.85 1.07 4.53
N PHE A 5 9.93 0.37 3.88
CA PHE A 5 8.74 0.96 3.27
C PHE A 5 7.53 0.03 3.39
N ARG A 6 6.33 0.61 3.24
CA ARG A 6 5.06 -0.11 3.27
C ARG A 6 4.73 -0.66 1.89
N ILE A 7 4.10 -1.83 1.86
CA ILE A 7 3.62 -2.48 0.63
C ILE A 7 2.17 -2.94 0.83
N ASP A 8 1.41 -3.02 -0.26
CA ASP A 8 0.01 -3.38 -0.25
C ASP A 8 -0.20 -4.80 0.27
N ARG A 9 -0.99 -4.92 1.32
CA ARG A 9 -1.29 -6.21 1.94
C ARG A 9 -1.96 -7.19 0.96
N LYS A 10 -2.97 -6.73 0.20
CA LYS A 10 -3.74 -7.61 -0.68
C LYS A 10 -2.88 -8.11 -1.83
N LYS A 11 -2.08 -7.23 -2.44
CA LYS A 11 -1.14 -7.63 -3.49
C LYS A 11 -0.11 -8.64 -2.99
N LEU A 12 0.43 -8.43 -1.79
CA LEU A 12 1.35 -9.39 -1.18
C LEU A 12 0.65 -10.73 -0.88
N GLU A 13 -0.58 -10.71 -0.37
CA GLU A 13 -1.36 -11.92 -0.14
C GLU A 13 -1.63 -12.68 -1.45
N THR A 14 -2.01 -11.99 -2.52
CA THR A 14 -2.15 -12.58 -3.87
C THR A 14 -0.84 -13.17 -4.35
N MET A 15 0.27 -12.45 -4.25
CA MET A 15 1.58 -12.93 -4.70
C MET A 15 2.08 -14.16 -3.93
N LEU A 16 1.72 -14.30 -2.65
CA LEU A 16 2.13 -15.44 -1.82
C LEU A 16 1.22 -16.68 -1.95
N TYR A 17 -0.07 -16.48 -2.25
CA TYR A 17 -1.09 -17.52 -2.16
C TYR A 17 -2.01 -17.62 -3.38
N ALA A 18 -1.71 -16.94 -4.49
CA ALA A 18 -2.49 -17.08 -5.71
C ALA A 18 -2.55 -18.56 -6.11
N PRO A 19 -3.76 -19.09 -6.43
CA PRO A 19 -3.87 -20.43 -6.97
C PRO A 19 -3.13 -20.46 -8.30
N LYS A 20 -2.14 -21.35 -8.44
CA LYS A 20 -1.47 -21.61 -9.71
C LYS A 20 -2.54 -22.00 -10.73
N GLN A 21 -2.86 -21.12 -11.68
CA GLN A 21 -3.57 -21.54 -12.88
C GLN A 21 -2.54 -22.25 -13.76
N GLU A 22 -2.90 -23.42 -14.30
CA GLU A 22 -1.99 -24.36 -14.98
C GLU A 22 -1.36 -23.82 -16.29
N GLU A 23 -1.59 -22.56 -16.66
CA GLU A 23 -1.18 -21.98 -17.95
C GLU A 23 -0.27 -20.73 -17.86
N GLU A 24 -0.03 -20.15 -16.69
CA GLU A 24 0.92 -19.02 -16.53
C GLU A 24 2.08 -19.39 -15.59
N GLU A 25 3.33 -19.13 -16.03
CA GLU A 25 4.58 -19.22 -15.24
C GLU A 25 4.59 -18.15 -14.13
N ASP A 26 3.61 -18.15 -13.24
CA ASP A 26 3.59 -17.22 -12.12
C ASP A 26 4.68 -17.59 -11.11
N GLU A 27 5.77 -16.81 -11.11
CA GLU A 27 6.78 -16.83 -10.05
C GLU A 27 6.10 -16.63 -8.69
N THR A 28 6.39 -17.54 -7.75
CA THR A 28 5.94 -17.41 -6.37
C THR A 28 6.47 -16.11 -5.76
N GLY A 29 5.77 -15.54 -4.77
CA GLY A 29 6.28 -14.37 -4.07
C GLY A 29 7.69 -14.55 -3.50
N GLU A 30 8.05 -15.76 -3.09
CA GLU A 30 9.42 -16.07 -2.66
C GLU A 30 10.42 -15.96 -3.82
N GLU A 31 10.13 -16.53 -4.98
CA GLU A 31 10.96 -16.41 -6.19
C GLU A 31 11.11 -14.95 -6.63
N PHE A 32 10.04 -14.15 -6.57
CA PHE A 32 10.09 -12.72 -6.87
C PHE A 32 11.11 -11.99 -5.99
N PHE A 33 11.02 -12.14 -4.66
CA PHE A 33 11.95 -11.45 -3.75
C PHE A 33 13.38 -11.99 -3.86
N GLN A 34 13.56 -13.30 -4.11
CA GLN A 34 14.87 -13.89 -4.37
C GLN A 34 15.48 -13.36 -5.68
N ARG A 35 14.69 -13.23 -6.75
CA ARG A 35 15.12 -12.65 -8.03
C ARG A 35 15.57 -11.21 -7.85
N VAL A 36 14.76 -10.38 -7.17
CA VAL A 36 15.13 -8.99 -6.87
C VAL A 36 16.42 -8.93 -6.06
N MET A 37 16.59 -9.76 -5.03
CA MET A 37 17.83 -9.83 -4.25
C MET A 37 19.05 -10.19 -5.10
N ARG A 38 18.94 -11.18 -5.99
CA ARG A 38 20.02 -11.62 -6.87
C ARG A 38 20.42 -10.56 -7.88
N GLU A 39 19.44 -9.95 -8.54
CA GLU A 39 19.69 -8.91 -9.55
C GLU A 39 20.31 -7.66 -8.94
N THR A 40 19.77 -7.22 -7.81
CA THR A 40 20.21 -5.98 -7.17
C THR A 40 21.36 -6.18 -6.19
N ASN A 41 21.80 -7.42 -5.92
CA ASN A 41 22.78 -7.71 -4.86
C ASN A 41 22.39 -7.01 -3.53
N THR A 42 21.11 -7.12 -3.16
CA THR A 42 20.57 -6.61 -1.89
C THR A 42 20.04 -7.74 -1.03
N GLN A 43 19.90 -7.46 0.27
CA GLN A 43 19.21 -8.33 1.20
C GLN A 43 17.82 -7.74 1.51
N VAL A 44 16.78 -8.42 1.04
CA VAL A 44 15.39 -8.04 1.26
C VAL A 44 14.81 -8.91 2.37
N LYS A 45 14.17 -8.30 3.37
CA LYS A 45 13.38 -8.98 4.41
C LYS A 45 11.93 -8.57 4.22
N TRP A 46 11.06 -9.55 3.97
CA TRP A 46 9.63 -9.36 3.76
C TRP A 46 8.84 -10.32 4.65
N PRO A 47 7.58 -10.02 4.98
CA PRO A 47 6.73 -10.93 5.71
C PRO A 47 6.28 -12.06 4.77
N SER A 48 6.94 -13.21 4.84
CA SER A 48 6.61 -14.40 4.03
C SER A 48 5.44 -15.21 4.56
N LYS A 49 5.07 -15.02 5.83
CA LYS A 49 3.91 -15.66 6.48
C LYS A 49 2.94 -14.60 6.96
N LEU A 50 1.97 -14.25 6.12
CA LEU A 50 0.87 -13.40 6.54
C LEU A 50 -0.21 -14.25 7.20
N LYS A 51 -0.67 -13.83 8.38
CA LYS A 51 -1.86 -14.43 9.00
C LYS A 51 -3.10 -13.98 8.22
N ILE A 52 -3.56 -14.84 7.32
CA ILE A 52 -4.80 -14.67 6.56
C ILE A 52 -5.96 -14.56 7.56
N GLY A 53 -6.81 -13.53 7.41
CA GLY A 53 -7.92 -13.25 8.32
C GLY A 53 -7.58 -12.43 9.58
N ALA A 54 -6.32 -12.03 9.77
CA ALA A 54 -6.00 -11.06 10.82
C ALA A 54 -6.61 -9.69 10.49
N LYS A 55 -7.53 -9.20 11.34
CA LYS A 55 -8.21 -7.88 11.23
C LYS A 55 -7.27 -6.65 11.15
N SER A 56 -5.95 -6.84 11.23
CA SER A 56 -4.97 -5.77 11.07
C SER A 56 -5.03 -5.22 9.64
N LYS A 57 -5.69 -4.08 9.47
CA LYS A 57 -5.70 -3.28 8.24
C LYS A 57 -4.35 -2.61 7.94
N LYS A 58 -3.30 -2.84 8.74
CA LYS A 58 -2.00 -2.21 8.52
C LYS A 58 -1.24 -2.94 7.41
N ASP A 59 -0.78 -2.16 6.45
CA ASP A 59 0.08 -2.63 5.37
C ASP A 59 1.41 -3.20 5.90
N PRO A 60 1.86 -4.36 5.38
CA PRO A 60 3.16 -4.92 5.72
C PRO A 60 4.30 -3.99 5.34
N HIS A 61 5.45 -4.18 5.97
CA HIS A 61 6.67 -3.45 5.64
C HIS A 61 7.71 -4.41 5.06
N VAL A 62 8.39 -3.96 4.03
CA VAL A 62 9.59 -4.61 3.49
C VAL A 62 10.81 -3.80 3.91
N LYS A 63 11.88 -4.51 4.20
CA LYS A 63 13.18 -3.94 4.56
C LYS A 63 14.20 -4.37 3.52
N VAL A 64 14.99 -3.44 3.00
CA VAL A 64 16.04 -3.69 2.02
C VAL A 64 17.36 -3.16 2.57
N GLU A 65 18.38 -4.01 2.61
CA GLU A 65 19.72 -3.71 3.11
C GLU A 65 20.74 -3.94 1.98
N GLY A 66 21.67 -3.01 1.75
CA GLY A 66 22.66 -3.13 0.68
C GLY A 66 23.40 -1.84 0.35
N ARG A 67 24.00 -1.78 -0.86
CA ARG A 67 24.59 -0.55 -1.40
C ARG A 67 23.50 0.46 -1.75
N ARG A 68 23.79 1.76 -1.67
CA ARG A 68 22.80 2.83 -1.87
C ARG A 68 22.06 2.73 -3.21
N GLU A 69 22.78 2.53 -4.31
CA GLU A 69 22.20 2.42 -5.65
C GLU A 69 21.32 1.17 -5.78
N ASN A 70 21.86 0.03 -5.35
CA ASN A 70 21.18 -1.26 -5.33
C ASN A 70 19.90 -1.25 -4.48
N VAL A 71 19.92 -0.60 -3.31
CA VAL A 71 18.75 -0.47 -2.42
C VAL A 71 17.65 0.34 -3.10
N MET A 72 17.99 1.44 -3.78
CA MET A 72 17.01 2.23 -4.53
C MET A 72 16.42 1.44 -5.70
N GLU A 73 17.24 0.66 -6.42
CA GLU A 73 16.76 -0.18 -7.51
C GLU A 73 15.84 -1.30 -7.00
N ALA A 74 16.24 -2.00 -5.94
CA ALA A 74 15.44 -3.06 -5.32
C ALA A 74 14.11 -2.52 -4.79
N LYS A 75 14.14 -1.36 -4.12
CA LYS A 75 12.94 -0.66 -3.67
C LYS A 75 12.02 -0.34 -4.85
N LYS A 76 12.56 0.19 -5.95
CA LYS A 76 11.76 0.52 -7.14
C LYS A 76 11.06 -0.72 -7.70
N LYS A 77 11.78 -1.83 -7.89
CA LYS A 77 11.22 -3.10 -8.39
C LYS A 77 10.12 -3.65 -7.47
N ILE A 78 10.34 -3.61 -6.16
CA ILE A 78 9.37 -4.11 -5.18
C ILE A 78 8.13 -3.22 -5.16
N LEU A 79 8.29 -1.90 -5.19
CA LEU A 79 7.17 -0.97 -5.21
C LEU A 79 6.38 -1.06 -6.51
N GLU A 80 7.01 -1.21 -7.67
CA GLU A 80 6.28 -1.34 -8.94
C GLU A 80 5.22 -2.46 -8.90
N VAL A 81 5.55 -3.57 -8.26
CA VAL A 81 4.63 -4.69 -8.11
C VAL A 81 3.72 -4.51 -6.89
N LEU A 82 4.30 -4.22 -5.71
CA LEU A 82 3.63 -4.31 -4.42
C LEU A 82 3.26 -2.96 -3.78
N GLU A 83 3.44 -1.84 -4.47
CA GLU A 83 3.03 -0.54 -3.97
C GLU A 83 1.51 -0.49 -3.87
N THR A 84 1.04 -0.04 -2.70
CA THR A 84 -0.33 0.44 -2.52
C THR A 84 -0.49 1.59 -3.48
N LYS A 85 -1.47 1.59 -4.40
CA LYS A 85 -1.72 2.77 -5.24
C LYS A 85 -1.95 3.98 -4.32
N VAL A 86 -0.91 4.75 -4.04
CA VAL A 86 -0.96 5.95 -3.19
C VAL A 86 -1.44 7.13 -4.04
N ASN A 87 -2.33 6.88 -5.01
CA ASN A 87 -3.10 7.93 -5.68
C ASN A 87 -4.16 8.52 -4.74
N LYS A 88 -3.86 8.59 -3.44
CA LYS A 88 -4.64 9.36 -2.47
C LYS A 88 -4.10 10.78 -2.48
N VAL A 89 -4.61 11.59 -3.40
CA VAL A 89 -4.39 13.04 -3.36
C VAL A 89 -5.20 13.60 -2.19
N THR A 90 -4.52 14.24 -1.25
CA THR A 90 -5.17 14.92 -0.13
C THR A 90 -5.17 16.41 -0.42
N LEU A 91 -6.36 16.98 -0.63
CA LEU A 91 -6.54 18.42 -0.79
C LEU A 91 -6.88 19.03 0.57
N LYS A 92 -6.19 20.12 0.93
CA LYS A 92 -6.53 20.94 2.09
C LYS A 92 -7.34 22.14 1.59
N MET A 93 -8.46 22.41 2.24
CA MET A 93 -9.30 23.58 1.96
C MET A 93 -9.58 24.28 3.27
N ASP A 94 -9.40 25.60 3.29
CA ASP A 94 -9.77 26.43 4.43
C ASP A 94 -11.25 26.81 4.32
N VAL A 95 -12.01 26.50 5.37
CA VAL A 95 -13.43 26.82 5.48
C VAL A 95 -13.65 27.48 6.83
N ALA A 96 -14.39 28.57 6.86
CA ALA A 96 -14.70 29.26 8.11
C ALA A 96 -15.45 28.34 9.08
N TYR A 97 -15.11 28.40 10.37
CA TYR A 97 -15.70 27.55 11.40
C TYR A 97 -17.24 27.61 11.43
N THR A 98 -17.81 28.80 11.20
CA THR A 98 -19.26 29.04 11.13
C THR A 98 -19.93 28.25 10.01
N GLU A 99 -19.22 27.98 8.92
CA GLU A 99 -19.73 27.28 7.74
C GLU A 99 -19.58 25.76 7.83
N HIS A 100 -18.74 25.24 8.75
CA HIS A 100 -18.59 23.79 8.95
C HIS A 100 -19.94 23.14 9.25
N SER A 101 -20.77 23.80 10.07
CA SER A 101 -22.12 23.33 10.43
C SER A 101 -23.01 23.13 9.20
N HIS A 102 -22.92 24.04 8.22
CA HIS A 102 -23.70 24.00 6.98
C HIS A 102 -23.18 22.91 6.04
N VAL A 103 -21.85 22.76 5.93
CA VAL A 103 -21.24 21.72 5.10
C VAL A 103 -21.50 20.31 5.67
N ILE A 104 -21.35 20.13 6.98
CA ILE A 104 -21.59 18.85 7.68
C ILE A 104 -23.08 18.48 7.67
N GLY A 105 -23.95 19.46 7.91
CA GLY A 105 -25.39 19.29 8.06
C GLY A 105 -25.80 18.62 9.37
N LYS A 106 -27.11 18.59 9.66
CA LYS A 106 -27.65 17.99 10.89
C LYS A 106 -27.24 16.51 11.00
N GLY A 107 -26.53 16.15 12.08
CA GLY A 107 -26.05 14.79 12.31
C GLY A 107 -25.03 14.26 11.30
N GLY A 108 -24.38 15.15 10.52
CA GLY A 108 -23.45 14.75 9.46
C GLY A 108 -24.10 14.17 8.21
N GLY A 109 -25.41 14.37 8.03
CA GLY A 109 -26.14 13.80 6.89
C GLY A 109 -25.68 14.37 5.54
N ASN A 110 -25.40 15.67 5.47
CA ASN A 110 -25.01 16.33 4.23
C ASN A 110 -23.62 15.87 3.80
N ILE A 111 -22.64 15.89 4.72
CA ILE A 111 -21.28 15.45 4.39
C ILE A 111 -21.20 13.95 4.03
N LYS A 112 -22.01 13.09 4.68
CA LYS A 112 -22.11 11.67 4.29
C LYS A 112 -22.59 11.51 2.85
N LYS A 113 -23.63 12.24 2.47
CA LYS A 113 -24.14 12.23 1.09
C LYS A 113 -23.10 12.75 0.11
N VAL A 114 -22.38 13.82 0.44
CA VAL A 114 -21.29 14.34 -0.40
C VAL A 114 -20.16 13.32 -0.55
N MET A 115 -19.73 12.68 0.55
CA MET A 115 -18.71 11.62 0.52
C MET A 115 -19.15 10.41 -0.31
N GLU A 116 -20.44 10.04 -0.25
CA GLU A 116 -21.01 8.95 -1.04
C GLU A 116 -21.03 9.29 -2.54
N VAL A 117 -21.55 10.46 -2.90
CA VAL A 117 -21.66 10.91 -4.30
C VAL A 117 -20.29 11.10 -4.94
N THR A 118 -19.34 11.70 -4.22
CA THR A 118 -18.00 11.98 -4.75
C THR A 118 -17.05 10.81 -4.58
N SER A 119 -17.44 9.76 -3.83
CA SER A 119 -16.56 8.67 -3.40
C SER A 119 -15.24 9.15 -2.77
N CYS A 120 -15.26 10.35 -2.18
CA CYS A 120 -14.11 10.96 -1.52
C CYS A 120 -14.19 10.79 0.00
N HIS A 121 -13.02 10.81 0.66
CA HIS A 121 -12.96 10.80 2.12
C HIS A 121 -12.68 12.21 2.63
N ILE A 122 -13.68 12.83 3.26
CA ILE A 122 -13.61 14.19 3.77
C ILE A 122 -13.52 14.15 5.30
N HIS A 123 -12.54 14.86 5.86
CA HIS A 123 -12.31 14.93 7.30
C HIS A 123 -12.19 16.39 7.74
N PHE A 124 -12.99 16.78 8.73
CA PHE A 124 -12.85 18.07 9.42
C PHE A 124 -11.97 17.87 10.65
N PRO A 125 -10.91 18.67 10.85
CA PRO A 125 -10.06 18.61 12.03
C PRO A 125 -10.78 19.01 13.32
#